data_AF-A0A1I4VQV6-F1
#
_entry.id   AF-A0A1I4VQV6-F1
#
_cell.length_a   1.000
_cell.length_b   1.000
_cell.length_c   1.000
_cell.angle_alpha   90.00
_cell.angle_beta   90.00
_cell.angle_gamma   90.00
#
_symmetry.space_group_name_H-M   'P 1'
#
loop_
_entity.id
_entity.type
_entity.pdbx_description
1 polymer ?
#
loop_
_entity_poly.entity_id
_entity_poly.type
_entity_poly.pdbx_seq_one_letter_code
_entity_poly.pdbx_strand_id
1 'polypeptide(L)' 'MKNNEIKKEFLFEKTNYITLLIGIAVITLGFILMSGGGSEDPTVFNEAIFDFRRIRLAPTTVLVGFGITIYAILKKSKKQ' A
#
# COMPACT_ATOMS: atom_id res chain seq x y z
N MET A 1 16.57 11.44 -41.16
CA MET A 1 16.48 10.56 -39.97
C MET A 1 15.09 10.74 -39.38
N LYS A 2 14.29 9.68 -39.27
CA LYS A 2 12.98 9.74 -38.60
C LYS A 2 13.25 9.75 -37.09
N ASN A 3 13.01 10.88 -36.44
CA ASN A 3 13.04 10.98 -34.98
C ASN A 3 11.87 10.15 -34.44
N ASN A 4 12.17 8.92 -34.02
CA ASN A 4 11.22 8.09 -33.30
C ASN A 4 11.08 8.66 -31.90
N GLU A 5 10.26 9.70 -31.76
CA GLU A 5 9.78 10.21 -30.48
C GLU A 5 9.16 9.03 -29.73
N ILE A 6 9.85 8.53 -28.70
CA ILE A 6 9.30 7.50 -27.81
C ILE A 6 8.13 8.15 -27.08
N LYS A 7 6.91 7.96 -27.61
CA LYS A 7 5.69 8.36 -26.93
C LYS A 7 5.64 7.59 -25.63
N LYS A 8 5.93 8.28 -24.51
CA LYS A 8 5.67 7.76 -23.17
C LYS A 8 4.16 7.65 -23.01
N GLU A 9 3.59 6.53 -23.45
CA GLU A 9 2.24 6.15 -23.07
C GLU A 9 2.26 5.84 -21.58
N PHE A 10 1.77 6.78 -20.78
CA PHE A 10 1.50 6.51 -19.38
C PHE A 10 0.38 5.46 -19.31
N LEU A 11 0.63 4.38 -18.57
CA LEU A 11 -0.34 3.30 -18.36
C LEU A 11 -1.62 3.79 -17.65
N PHE A 12 -1.53 4.91 -16.93
CA PHE A 12 -2.59 5.49 -16.13
C PHE A 12 -2.72 7.00 -16.33
N GLU A 13 -3.93 7.51 -16.08
CA GLU A 13 -4.16 8.95 -15.95
C GLU A 13 -3.49 9.49 -14.67
N LYS A 14 -3.07 10.77 -14.67
CA LYS A 14 -2.39 11.42 -13.53
C LYS A 14 -3.15 11.21 -12.20
N THR A 15 -4.48 11.27 -12.25
CA THR A 15 -5.35 11.07 -11.09
C THR A 15 -5.23 9.66 -10.51
N ASN A 16 -5.18 8.64 -11.37
CA ASN A 16 -5.05 7.24 -10.93
C ASN A 16 -3.66 6.98 -10.35
N TYR A 17 -2.63 7.65 -10.88
CA TYR A 17 -1.28 7.57 -10.33
C TYR A 17 -1.20 8.13 -8.90
N ILE A 18 -1.92 9.23 -8.62
CA ILE A 18 -2.04 9.79 -7.27
C ILE A 18 -2.77 8.81 -6.34
N THR A 19 -3.88 8.22 -6.79
CA THR A 19 -4.61 7.21 -5.99
C THR A 19 -3.76 5.97 -5.71
N LEU A 20 -2.95 5.54 -6.67
CA LEU A 20 -2.01 4.43 -6.49
C LEU A 20 -0.97 4.75 -5.41
N LEU A 21 -0.36 5.95 -5.45
CA LEU A 21 0.60 6.40 -4.44
C LEU A 21 -0.02 6.48 -3.04
N ILE A 22 -1.26 6.95 -2.94
CA ILE A 22 -2.00 6.95 -1.67
C ILE A 22 -2.19 5.52 -1.16
N GLY A 23 -2.59 4.58 -2.03
CA GLY A 23 -2.73 3.18 -1.66
C GLY A 23 -1.43 2.57 -1.14
N ILE A 24 -0.30 2.86 -1.80
CA ILE A 24 1.03 2.43 -1.35
C ILE A 24 1.36 3.02 0.03
N ALA A 25 1.11 4.31 0.25
CA ALA A 25 1.35 4.96 1.54
C ALA A 25 0.52 4.32 2.67
N VAL A 26 -0.74 3.97 2.40
CA VAL A 26 -1.60 3.27 3.36
C VAL A 26 -1.08 1.86 3.68
N ILE A 27 -0.62 1.11 2.66
CA ILE A 27 0.02 -0.19 2.88
C ILE A 27 1.26 -0.05 3.76
N THR A 28 2.13 0.91 3.45
CA THR A 28 3.33 1.19 4.25
C THR A 28 2.98 1.53 5.69
N LEU A 29 1.97 2.38 5.93
CA LEU A 29 1.47 2.67 7.27
C LEU A 29 0.96 1.42 8.00
N GLY A 30 0.24 0.54 7.30
CA GLY A 30 -0.21 -0.74 7.86
C GLY A 30 0.95 -1.62 8.32
N PHE A 31 2.02 -1.74 7.52
CA PHE A 31 3.22 -2.47 7.93
C PHE A 31 3.98 -1.80 9.08
N ILE A 32 4.05 -0.46 9.11
CA ILE A 32 4.63 0.27 10.25
C ILE A 32 3.83 0.00 11.52
N LEU A 33 2.50 -0.07 11.46
CA LEU A 33 1.65 -0.40 12.60
C LEU A 33 1.85 -1.86 13.08
N MET A 34 2.21 -2.78 12.19
CA MET A 34 2.62 -4.14 12.56
C MET A 34 4.03 -4.18 13.16
N SER A 35 4.90 -3.24 12.80
CA SER A 35 6.26 -3.21 13.33
C SER A 35 6.28 -2.84 14.82
N GLY A 36 6.89 -3.70 15.63
CA GLY A 36 7.12 -3.46 17.06
C GLY A 36 6.70 -4.61 17.96
N GLY A 37 7.13 -4.52 19.23
CA GLY A 37 6.81 -5.40 20.36
C GLY A 37 7.01 -6.89 20.12
N GLY A 38 8.09 -7.23 19.42
CA GLY A 38 8.82 -8.45 19.75
C GLY A 38 9.38 -8.35 21.18
N SER A 39 9.54 -9.51 21.81
CA SER A 39 10.27 -9.61 23.08
C SER A 39 11.77 -9.45 22.80
N GLU A 40 12.49 -8.71 23.64
CA GLU A 40 13.97 -8.67 23.59
C GLU A 40 14.56 -10.00 24.06
N ASP A 41 13.82 -10.75 24.89
CA ASP A 41 14.19 -12.07 25.34
C ASP A 41 13.24 -13.13 24.74
N PRO A 42 13.70 -13.99 23.81
CA PRO A 42 12.87 -14.99 23.15
C PRO A 42 12.32 -16.07 24.10
N THR A 43 12.80 -16.11 25.35
CA THR A 43 12.33 -17.02 26.39
C THR A 43 11.15 -16.47 27.20
N VAL A 44 10.86 -15.17 27.08
CA VAL A 44 9.76 -14.49 27.78
C VAL A 44 8.66 -14.13 26.79
N PHE A 45 7.46 -14.66 27.05
CA PHE A 45 6.29 -14.34 26.24
C PHE A 45 5.88 -12.88 26.46
N ASN A 46 5.84 -12.08 25.38
CA ASN A 46 5.41 -10.68 25.44
C ASN A 46 3.94 -10.55 24.99
N GLU A 47 3.05 -10.25 25.94
CA GLU A 47 1.61 -10.04 25.67
C GLU A 47 1.33 -8.88 24.71
N ALA A 48 2.26 -7.94 24.52
CA ALA A 48 2.13 -6.85 23.55
C ALA A 48 2.08 -7.34 22.08
N ILE A 49 2.42 -8.61 21.82
CA ILE A 49 2.22 -9.25 20.51
C ILE A 49 0.72 -9.43 20.22
N PHE A 50 -0.11 -9.66 21.25
CA PHE A 50 -1.57 -9.81 21.13
C PHE A 50 -2.34 -8.48 21.14
N ASP A 51 -1.65 -7.35 21.02
CA ASP A 51 -2.29 -6.05 20.95
C ASP A 51 -3.29 -5.99 19.78
N PHE A 52 -4.51 -5.54 20.07
CA PHE A 52 -5.59 -5.40 19.09
C PHE A 52 -5.16 -4.60 17.86
N ARG A 53 -4.28 -3.61 18.05
CA ARG A 53 -3.72 -2.78 16.99
C ARG A 53 -2.95 -3.60 15.97
N ARG A 54 -2.22 -4.63 16.40
CA ARG A 54 -1.33 -5.41 15.53
C ARG A 54 -2.04 -6.59 14.89
N ILE A 55 -2.95 -7.22 15.60
CA ILE A 55 -3.68 -8.39 15.09
C ILE A 55 -4.83 -7.98 14.17
N ARG A 56 -5.50 -6.87 14.46
CA ARG A 56 -6.72 -6.48 13.74
C ARG A 56 -6.59 -5.18 12.98
N LEU A 57 -6.14 -4.11 13.63
CA LEU A 57 -6.11 -2.79 12.98
C LEU A 57 -5.09 -2.73 11.85
N ALA A 58 -3.86 -3.22 12.09
CA ALA A 58 -2.78 -3.13 11.13
C ALA A 58 -3.03 -3.99 9.88
N PRO A 59 -3.43 -5.28 9.96
CA PRO A 59 -3.76 -6.07 8.78
C PRO A 59 -4.96 -5.50 8.01
N THR A 60 -5.98 -4.99 8.72
CA THR A 60 -7.12 -4.32 8.09
C THR A 60 -6.67 -3.08 7.31
N THR A 61 -5.75 -2.28 7.86
CA THR A 61 -5.18 -1.11 7.20
C THR A 61 -4.44 -1.50 5.92
N VAL A 62 -3.65 -2.58 5.96
CA VAL A 62 -2.96 -3.13 4.78
C VAL A 62 -3.97 -3.57 3.71
N LEU A 63 -5.03 -4.28 4.09
CA LEU A 63 -6.09 -4.72 3.17
C LEU A 63 -6.82 -3.54 2.53
N VAL A 64 -7.12 -2.48 3.28
CA VAL A 64 -7.69 -1.24 2.74
C VAL A 64 -6.73 -0.61 1.73
N GLY A 65 -5.44 -0.56 2.05
CA GLY A 65 -4.40 -0.08 1.13
C GLY A 65 -4.38 -0.87 -0.19
N PHE A 66 -4.47 -2.20 -0.13
CA PHE A 66 -4.61 -3.04 -1.32
C PHE A 66 -5.92 -2.77 -2.08
N GLY A 67 -7.03 -2.55 -1.39
CA GLY A 67 -8.29 -2.16 -2.04
C GLY A 67 -8.16 -0.86 -2.83
N ILE A 68 -7.46 0.13 -2.27
CA ILE A 68 -7.18 1.42 -2.94
C ILE A 68 -6.30 1.23 -4.17
N THR A 69 -5.23 0.43 -4.09
CA THR A 69 -4.35 0.19 -5.25
C THR A 69 -5.06 -0.59 -6.35
N ILE A 70 -5.84 -1.61 -5.99
CA ILE A 70 -6.69 -2.36 -6.93
C ILE A 70 -7.68 -1.41 -7.61
N TYR A 71 -8.35 -0.54 -6.84
CA TYR A 71 -9.25 0.46 -7.40
C TYR A 71 -8.52 1.42 -8.35
N ALA A 72 -7.33 1.91 -8.00
CA ALA A 72 -6.54 2.80 -8.84
C ALA A 72 -6.16 2.16 -10.19
N ILE A 73 -5.85 0.85 -10.19
CA ILE A 73 -5.49 0.08 -11.38
C ILE A 73 -6.73 -0.24 -12.24
N LEU A 74 -7.81 -0.70 -11.61
CA LEU A 74 -9.05 -1.10 -12.30
C LEU A 74 -9.87 0.09 -12.79
N LYS A 75 -9.71 1.26 -12.17
CA LYS A 75 -10.37 2.48 -12.61
C LYS A 75 -9.92 2.78 -14.03
N LYS A 76 -10.81 2.48 -14.98
CA LYS A 76 -10.59 2.69 -16.40
C LYS A 76 -10.15 4.14 -16.61
N SER A 77 -8.92 4.33 -17.07
CA SER A 77 -8.47 5.61 -17.59
C SER A 77 -9.46 5.99 -18.69
N LYS A 78 -10.19 7.09 -18.52
CA LYS A 78 -11.00 7.64 -19.61
C LYS A 78 -9.95 8.06 -20.63
N LYS A 79 -9.70 7.24 -21.66
CA LYS A 79 -9.02 7.71 -22.86
C LYS A 79 -9.81 8.92 -23.33
N GLN A 80 -9.30 10.12 -23.07
CA GLN A 80 -9.60 11.27 -23.90
C GLN A 80 -8.91 11.05 -25.24
#